data_AF-A0A420CUW7-F1
#
_entry.id   AF-A0A420CUW7-F1
#
_cell.length_a   1.000
_cell.length_b   1.000
_cell.length_c   1.000
_cell.angle_alpha   90.00
_cell.angle_beta   90.00
_cell.angle_gamma   90.00
#
_symmetry.space_group_name_H-M   'P 1'
#
loop_
_entity.id
_entity.type
_entity.pdbx_description
1 polymer ?
#
loop_
_entity_poly.entity_id
_entity_poly.type
_entity_poly.pdbx_seq_one_letter_code
_entity_poly.pdbx_strand_id
1 'polypeptide(L)' 'MSKEKDGKKKSDKTPPAKSAKEKREDKMSKRREREQEARNTGN' A
#
# COMPACT_ATOMS: atom_id res chain seq x y z
N MET A 1 20.16 -34.49 -18.15
CA MET A 1 18.80 -34.05 -18.53
C MET A 1 18.62 -32.61 -18.08
N SER A 2 18.90 -31.64 -18.96
CA SER A 2 18.69 -30.21 -18.68
C SER A 2 17.23 -29.95 -18.37
N LYS A 3 16.92 -29.61 -17.12
CA LYS A 3 15.61 -29.12 -16.70
C LYS A 3 15.61 -27.60 -16.86
N GLU A 4 15.74 -27.13 -18.09
CA GLU A 4 15.44 -25.74 -18.45
C GLU A 4 13.93 -25.55 -18.37
N LYS A 5 13.42 -25.36 -17.14
CA LYS A 5 12.06 -24.83 -16.95
C LYS A 5 12.13 -23.32 -17.06
N ASP A 6 12.39 -22.82 -18.26
CA ASP A 6 12.16 -21.42 -18.59
C ASP A 6 10.66 -21.20 -18.84
N GLY A 7 9.89 -21.49 -17.80
CA GLY A 7 8.45 -21.31 -17.77
C GLY A 7 8.17 -19.84 -17.51
N LYS A 8 7.87 -19.09 -18.58
CA LYS A 8 7.39 -17.71 -18.60
C LYS A 8 6.67 -17.37 -17.30
N LYS A 9 7.38 -16.72 -16.37
CA LYS A 9 6.79 -16.23 -15.11
C LYS A 9 5.75 -15.20 -15.51
N LYS A 10 4.48 -15.58 -15.49
CA LYS A 10 3.37 -14.62 -15.61
C LYS A 10 3.46 -13.77 -14.36
N SER A 11 4.12 -12.62 -14.46
CA SER A 11 4.17 -11.67 -13.35
C SER A 11 2.74 -11.22 -13.10
N ASP A 12 2.19 -11.66 -11.98
CA ASP A 12 0.94 -11.13 -11.47
C ASP A 12 1.13 -9.62 -11.29
N LYS A 13 0.35 -8.83 -12.02
CA LYS A 13 0.38 -7.36 -11.98
C LYS A 13 -0.53 -6.81 -10.89
N THR A 14 -1.18 -7.67 -10.12
CA THR A 14 -2.03 -7.26 -9.00
C THR A 14 -1.14 -6.62 -7.95
N PRO A 15 -1.42 -5.37 -7.56
CA PRO A 15 -0.72 -4.73 -6.47
C PRO A 15 -0.81 -5.59 -5.21
N PRO A 16 0.25 -5.71 -4.42
CA PRO A 16 0.19 -6.47 -3.17
C PRO A 16 -0.89 -5.91 -2.26
N ALA A 17 -1.72 -6.78 -1.71
CA ALA A 17 -2.72 -6.38 -0.74
C ALA A 17 -2.03 -5.78 0.50
N LYS A 18 -2.50 -4.59 0.91
CA LYS A 18 -1.97 -3.90 2.10
C LYS A 18 -2.10 -4.77 3.35
N SER A 19 -1.03 -4.83 4.14
CA SER A 19 -1.03 -5.57 5.41
C SER A 19 -1.98 -4.94 6.43
N ALA A 20 -2.37 -5.70 7.46
CA ALA A 20 -3.20 -5.18 8.55
C ALA A 20 -2.54 -4.00 9.29
N LYS A 21 -1.21 -4.04 9.43
CA LYS A 21 -0.41 -2.95 10.00
C LYS A 21 -0.50 -1.68 9.13
N GLU A 22 -0.33 -1.84 7.82
CA GLU A 22 -0.42 -0.72 6.86
C GLU A 22 -1.82 -0.10 6.84
N LYS A 23 -2.89 -0.93 6.94
CA LYS A 23 -4.27 -0.43 7.06
C LYS A 23 -4.50 0.37 8.35
N ARG A 24 -3.82 0.00 9.46
CA ARG A 24 -3.91 0.74 10.73
C ARG A 24 -3.18 2.07 10.65
N GLU A 25 -1.99 2.08 10.06
CA GLU A 25 -1.22 3.30 9.83
C GLU A 25 -1.96 4.27 8.90
N ASP A 26 -2.55 3.79 7.79
CA ASP A 26 -3.34 4.62 6.86
C ASP A 26 -4.52 5.31 7.56
N LYS A 27 -5.23 4.59 8.44
CA LYS A 27 -6.32 5.18 9.24
C LYS A 27 -5.83 6.27 10.19
N MET A 28 -4.70 6.05 10.86
CA MET A 28 -4.13 7.03 11.79
C MET A 28 -3.61 8.26 11.04
N SER A 29 -2.95 8.05 9.90
CA SER A 29 -2.47 9.13 9.03
C SER A 29 -3.61 9.99 8.50
N LYS A 30 -4.70 9.41 8.00
CA LYS A 30 -5.90 10.16 7.56
C LYS A 30 -6.52 11.00 8.66
N ARG A 31 -6.56 10.48 9.89
CA ARG A 31 -7.04 11.25 11.04
C ARG A 31 -6.15 12.45 11.33
N ARG A 32 -4.83 12.25 11.28
CA ARG A 32 -3.83 13.31 11.50
C ARG A 32 -3.82 14.35 10.39
N GLU A 33 -4.02 13.94 9.15
CA GLU A 33 -4.12 14.81 7.98
C GLU A 33 -5.35 15.73 8.10
N ARG A 34 -6.52 15.17 8.42
CA ARG A 34 -7.74 15.95 8.67
C ARG A 34 -7.57 16.97 9.80
N GLU A 35 -6.89 16.57 10.88
CA GLU A 35 -6.61 17.48 12.00
C GLU A 35 -5.65 18.62 11.61
N GLN A 36 -4.63 18.31 10.80
CA GLN A 36 -3.71 19.32 10.27
C GLN A 36 -4.40 20.26 9.27
N GLU A 37 -5.24 19.73 8.39
CA GLU A 37 -6.05 20.53 7.46
C GLU A 37 -6.96 21.47 8.25
N ALA A 38 -7.71 20.98 9.25
CA ALA A 38 -8.55 21.81 10.10
C ALA A 38 -7.78 22.91 10.85
N ARG A 39 -6.51 22.68 11.21
CA ARG A 39 -5.64 23.70 11.81
C ARG A 39 -5.09 24.71 10.80
N ASN A 40 -4.80 24.27 9.57
CA ASN A 40 -4.21 25.10 8.52
C ASN A 40 -5.26 25.92 7.75
N THR A 41 -6.51 25.46 7.67
CA THR A 41 -7.63 26.17 7.02
C THR A 41 -8.35 27.13 7.96
N GLY A 42 -7.96 27.20 9.23
CA GLY A 42 -8.55 28.04 10.27
C GLY A 42 -7.86 29.39 10.49
N ASN A 43 -7.29 30.01 9.46
CA ASN A 43 -6.74 31.36 9.51
C ASN A 43 -7.45 32.28 8.52
#